data_AF-A0A960X8B6-F1
#
_entry.id   AF-A0A960X8B6-F1
#
_cell.length_a   1.000
_cell.length_b   1.000
_cell.length_c   1.000
_cell.angle_alpha   90.00
_cell.angle_beta   90.00
_cell.angle_gamma   90.00
#
_symmetry.space_group_name_H-M   'P 1'
#
loop_
_entity.id
_entity.type
_entity.pdbx_description
1 polymer ?
#
loop_
_entity_poly.entity_id
_entity_poly.type
_entity_poly.pdbx_seq_one_letter_code
_entity_poly.pdbx_strand_id
1 'polypeptide(L)'
;MLEKLPFDELDRFKEETKQSEAKLYEATKARVKNYRLIFISLGILFLILAWVIYNKSAIWFSTFAKPAVDFLAFALALAAFTLAAFLRYETETVRALYHHSAERLKAKYRIKKAALSQNHELPAQDLIRQRIALWGKFAHAKEKLKKLEMETLELMKQISRSDLELKEKEKLYNLALLEMKESFLPVLKEYEG
;
A
#
# COMPACT_ATOMS: atom_id res chain seq x y z
N MET A 1 41.60 10.88 29.19
CA MET A 1 41.22 12.24 28.76
C MET A 1 40.22 12.04 27.63
N LEU A 2 39.02 12.61 27.79
CA LEU A 2 37.76 12.18 27.18
C LEU A 2 37.83 11.95 25.66
N GLU A 3 37.65 10.69 25.25
CA GLU A 3 37.30 10.28 23.89
C GLU A 3 35.96 10.95 23.52
N LYS A 4 36.04 12.02 22.74
CA LYS A 4 34.88 12.69 22.16
C LYS A 4 34.45 11.94 20.90
N LEU A 5 33.67 10.87 21.06
CA LEU A 5 32.72 10.39 20.04
C LEU A 5 31.48 9.88 20.83
N PRO A 6 30.22 10.26 20.49
CA PRO A 6 29.63 9.93 19.19
C PRO A 6 28.48 10.88 18.74
N PHE A 7 28.63 12.20 18.83
CA PHE A 7 27.58 13.10 18.29
C PHE A 7 27.61 13.19 16.76
N ASP A 8 28.81 13.08 16.17
CA ASP A 8 29.03 13.21 14.73
C ASP A 8 28.53 11.98 13.95
N GLU A 9 28.50 10.80 14.58
CA GLU A 9 27.91 9.57 14.02
C GLU A 9 26.38 9.55 14.14
N LEU A 10 25.82 10.14 15.20
CA LEU A 10 24.37 10.24 15.37
C LEU A 10 23.76 11.24 14.40
N ASP A 11 24.46 12.34 14.11
CA ASP A 11 24.02 13.33 13.13
C ASP A 11 24.22 12.83 11.69
N ARG A 12 25.28 12.08 11.39
CA ARG A 12 25.42 11.36 10.11
C ARG A 12 24.39 10.25 9.93
N PHE A 13 24.08 9.48 10.97
CA PHE A 13 23.00 8.50 10.93
C PHE A 13 21.67 9.22 10.71
N LYS A 14 21.37 10.31 11.42
CA LYS A 14 20.18 11.14 11.16
C LYS A 14 20.16 11.73 9.75
N GLU A 15 21.29 12.09 9.16
CA GLU A 15 21.37 12.61 7.78
C GLU A 15 21.24 11.53 6.72
N GLU A 16 21.85 10.36 6.89
CA GLU A 16 21.69 9.19 6.03
C GLU A 16 20.27 8.62 6.12
N THR A 17 19.69 8.61 7.32
CA THR A 17 18.28 8.24 7.51
C THR A 17 17.41 9.34 6.87
N LYS A 18 17.62 10.64 7.12
CA LYS A 18 16.90 11.74 6.42
C LYS A 18 16.95 11.68 4.89
N GLN A 19 18.08 11.28 4.30
CA GLN A 19 18.21 11.13 2.84
C GLN A 19 17.51 9.88 2.28
N SER A 20 17.41 8.81 3.07
CA SER A 20 16.63 7.61 2.76
C SER A 20 15.12 7.82 3.01
N GLU A 21 14.80 8.62 4.03
CA GLU A 21 13.47 9.02 4.52
C GLU A 21 12.73 9.94 3.55
N ALA A 22 13.42 10.95 2.98
CA ALA A 22 12.81 11.87 2.00
C ALA A 22 12.40 11.17 0.68
N LYS A 23 13.01 10.03 0.36
CA LYS A 23 12.79 9.33 -0.92
C LYS A 23 11.56 8.43 -0.94
N LEU A 24 11.05 7.96 0.21
CA LEU A 24 9.93 7.01 0.25
C LEU A 24 8.61 7.63 -0.24
N TYR A 25 8.30 8.84 0.25
CA TYR A 25 7.10 9.56 -0.17
C TYR A 25 7.25 10.14 -1.58
N GLU A 26 8.40 10.74 -1.92
CA GLU A 26 8.63 11.31 -3.25
C GLU A 26 8.62 10.27 -4.38
N ALA A 27 9.24 9.10 -4.17
CA ALA A 27 9.25 8.02 -5.16
C ALA A 27 7.84 7.46 -5.41
N THR A 28 7.03 7.34 -4.36
CA THR A 28 5.65 6.83 -4.46
C THR A 28 4.71 7.89 -5.04
N LYS A 29 4.95 9.17 -4.73
CA LYS A 29 4.22 10.32 -5.28
C LYS A 29 4.31 10.40 -6.81
N ALA A 30 5.50 10.18 -7.39
CA ALA A 30 5.67 10.16 -8.84
C ALA A 30 4.88 9.01 -9.50
N ARG A 31 4.93 7.81 -8.91
CA ARG A 31 4.19 6.64 -9.40
C ARG A 31 2.68 6.85 -9.34
N VAL A 32 2.15 7.34 -8.22
CA VAL A 32 0.71 7.62 -8.06
C VAL A 32 0.25 8.72 -9.01
N LYS A 33 1.07 9.76 -9.22
CA LYS A 33 0.80 10.81 -10.21
C LYS A 33 0.70 10.25 -11.63
N ASN A 34 1.60 9.34 -12.00
CA ASN A 34 1.57 8.67 -13.30
C ASN A 34 0.32 7.80 -13.46
N TYR A 35 -0.04 7.00 -12.45
CA TYR A 35 -1.28 6.22 -12.51
C TYR A 35 -2.51 7.10 -12.62
N ARG A 36 -2.58 8.18 -11.84
CA ARG A 36 -3.68 9.15 -11.92
C ARG A 36 -3.80 9.74 -13.33
N LEU A 37 -2.68 10.10 -13.94
CA LEU A 37 -2.64 10.61 -15.31
C LEU A 37 -3.12 9.56 -16.30
N ILE A 38 -2.67 8.30 -16.19
CA ILE A 38 -3.12 7.19 -17.03
C ILE A 38 -4.64 6.99 -16.91
N PHE A 39 -5.20 6.96 -15.70
CA PHE A 39 -6.63 6.78 -15.49
C PHE A 39 -7.45 7.98 -16.00
N ILE A 40 -6.96 9.21 -15.84
CA ILE A 40 -7.59 10.40 -16.43
C ILE A 40 -7.58 10.29 -17.97
N SER A 41 -6.44 9.94 -18.57
CA SER A 41 -6.33 9.77 -20.02
C SER A 41 -7.25 8.67 -20.55
N LEU A 42 -7.35 7.54 -19.84
CA LEU A 42 -8.31 6.47 -20.17
C LEU A 42 -9.75 6.96 -20.07
N GLY A 43 -10.09 7.71 -19.01
CA GLY A 43 -11.42 8.29 -18.84
C GLY A 43 -11.79 9.23 -19.99
N ILE A 44 -10.87 10.12 -20.38
CA ILE A 44 -11.04 11.01 -21.55
C ILE A 44 -11.21 10.20 -22.83
N LEU A 45 -10.40 9.16 -23.04
CA LEU A 45 -10.48 8.30 -24.22
C LEU A 45 -11.84 7.59 -24.33
N PHE A 46 -12.36 7.06 -23.21
CA PHE A 46 -13.69 6.45 -23.18
C PHE A 46 -14.82 7.47 -23.36
N LEU A 47 -14.70 8.70 -22.86
CA LEU A 47 -15.66 9.76 -23.14
C LEU A 47 -15.68 10.16 -24.62
N ILE A 48 -14.51 10.30 -25.24
CA ILE A 48 -14.41 10.58 -26.68
C ILE A 48 -15.02 9.43 -27.48
N LEU A 49 -14.75 8.18 -27.08
CA LEU A 49 -15.32 7.00 -27.72
C LEU A 49 -16.85 6.98 -27.61
N ALA A 50 -17.40 7.22 -26.41
CA ALA A 50 -18.84 7.35 -26.18
C ALA A 50 -19.43 8.45 -27.07
N TRP A 51 -18.81 9.64 -27.09
CA TRP A 51 -19.23 10.76 -27.93
C TRP A 51 -19.24 10.43 -29.43
N VAL A 52 -18.22 9.71 -29.92
CA VAL A 52 -18.13 9.29 -31.32
C VAL A 52 -19.20 8.25 -31.65
N ILE A 53 -19.45 7.27 -30.76
CA ILE A 53 -20.47 6.24 -30.92
C ILE A 53 -21.87 6.86 -30.91
N TYR A 54 -22.10 7.82 -29.99
CA TYR A 54 -23.34 8.57 -29.90
C TYR A 54 -23.62 9.32 -31.22
N ASN A 55 -22.65 10.11 -31.69
CA ASN A 55 -22.80 10.96 -32.88
C ASN A 55 -22.78 10.21 -34.22
N LYS A 56 -22.07 9.08 -34.33
CA LYS A 56 -22.12 8.27 -35.56
C LYS A 56 -23.40 7.42 -35.57
N SER A 57 -24.33 7.79 -36.44
CA SER A 57 -25.62 7.11 -36.66
C SER A 57 -25.57 5.98 -37.71
N ALA A 58 -24.55 5.93 -38.57
CA ALA A 58 -24.66 5.18 -39.82
C ALA A 58 -24.30 3.68 -39.78
N ILE A 59 -23.54 3.19 -38.79
CA ILE A 59 -22.95 1.82 -38.84
C ILE A 59 -23.64 0.83 -37.88
N TRP A 60 -24.41 1.33 -36.91
CA TRP A 60 -24.97 0.50 -35.82
C TRP A 60 -26.50 0.44 -35.89
N PHE A 61 -27.02 -0.26 -36.90
CA PHE A 61 -28.46 -0.50 -37.09
C PHE A 61 -29.04 -1.60 -36.18
N SER A 62 -28.27 -2.21 -35.27
CA SER A 62 -28.82 -3.15 -34.28
C SER A 62 -29.31 -2.40 -33.04
N THR A 63 -30.63 -2.33 -32.91
CA THR A 63 -31.42 -1.43 -32.06
C THR A 63 -31.23 -1.57 -30.54
N PHE A 64 -30.33 -2.43 -30.07
CA PHE A 64 -29.99 -2.59 -28.64
C PHE A 64 -28.49 -2.55 -28.34
N ALA A 65 -27.62 -2.75 -29.33
CA ALA A 65 -26.17 -2.76 -29.10
C ALA A 65 -25.63 -1.34 -28.90
N LYS A 66 -26.13 -0.36 -29.67
CA LYS A 66 -25.68 1.04 -29.57
C LYS A 66 -25.84 1.64 -28.16
N PRO A 67 -27.04 1.64 -27.53
CA PRO A 67 -27.19 2.18 -26.18
C PRO A 67 -26.41 1.38 -25.13
N ALA A 68 -26.25 0.07 -25.30
CA ALA A 68 -25.48 -0.76 -24.39
C ALA A 68 -23.97 -0.46 -24.44
N VAL A 69 -23.41 -0.29 -25.65
CA VAL A 69 -21.99 0.04 -25.83
C VAL A 69 -21.69 1.47 -25.38
N ASP A 70 -22.59 2.42 -25.65
CA ASP A 70 -22.45 3.80 -25.20
C ASP A 70 -22.51 3.90 -23.66
N PHE A 71 -23.47 3.21 -23.04
CA PHE A 71 -23.54 3.08 -21.59
C PHE A 71 -22.28 2.45 -20.99
N LEU A 72 -21.76 1.38 -21.61
CA LEU A 72 -20.54 0.72 -21.15
C LEU A 72 -19.32 1.65 -21.25
N ALA A 73 -19.18 2.40 -22.35
CA ALA A 73 -18.11 3.37 -22.52
C ALA A 73 -18.20 4.49 -21.47
N PHE A 74 -19.40 5.00 -21.20
CA PHE A 74 -19.63 5.99 -20.15
C PHE A 74 -19.33 5.44 -18.75
N ALA A 75 -19.76 4.21 -18.45
CA ALA A 75 -19.50 3.54 -17.18
C ALA A 75 -17.99 3.30 -16.97
N LEU A 76 -17.26 2.91 -18.02
CA LEU A 76 -15.80 2.75 -17.99
C LEU A 76 -15.09 4.09 -17.78
N ALA A 77 -15.56 5.17 -18.42
CA ALA A 77 -15.06 6.51 -18.16
C ALA A 77 -15.26 6.92 -16.70
N LEU A 78 -16.48 6.73 -16.16
CA LEU A 78 -16.81 7.04 -14.77
C LEU A 78 -15.97 6.20 -13.79
N ALA A 79 -15.78 4.91 -14.08
CA ALA A 79 -14.90 4.04 -13.30
C ALA A 79 -13.44 4.53 -13.31
N ALA A 80 -12.94 4.95 -14.47
CA ALA A 80 -11.58 5.49 -14.59
C ALA A 80 -11.42 6.81 -13.79
N PHE A 81 -12.39 7.72 -13.86
CA PHE A 81 -12.37 8.97 -13.08
C PHE A 81 -12.51 8.74 -11.58
N THR A 82 -13.37 7.82 -11.16
CA THR A 82 -13.52 7.48 -9.74
C THR A 82 -12.22 6.87 -9.21
N LEU A 83 -11.58 5.94 -9.93
CA LEU A 83 -10.26 5.41 -9.57
C LEU A 83 -9.20 6.52 -9.49
N ALA A 84 -9.16 7.44 -10.46
CA ALA A 84 -8.25 8.59 -10.43
C ALA A 84 -8.52 9.54 -9.24
N ALA A 85 -9.77 9.69 -8.82
CA ALA A 85 -10.15 10.52 -7.68
C ALA A 85 -9.79 9.88 -6.33
N PHE A 86 -9.95 8.55 -6.22
CA PHE A 86 -9.62 7.80 -5.01
C PHE A 86 -8.13 7.52 -4.84
N LEU A 87 -7.34 7.58 -5.92
CA LEU A 87 -5.87 7.51 -5.86
C LEU A 87 -5.30 8.70 -5.09
N ARG A 88 -5.06 8.49 -3.79
CA ARG A 88 -4.36 9.41 -2.89
C ARG A 88 -3.00 8.85 -2.55
N TYR A 89 -1.97 9.66 -2.73
CA TYR A 89 -0.56 9.31 -2.50
C TYR A 89 -0.33 8.80 -1.07
N GLU A 90 -0.90 9.48 -0.09
CA GLU A 90 -0.80 9.11 1.33
C GLU A 90 -1.32 7.68 1.58
N THR A 91 -2.54 7.38 1.10
CA THR A 91 -3.20 6.09 1.31
C THR A 91 -2.48 4.94 0.59
N GLU A 92 -2.06 5.17 -0.66
CA GLU A 92 -1.37 4.15 -1.45
C GLU A 92 0.02 3.83 -0.90
N THR A 93 0.73 4.82 -0.34
CA THR A 93 2.06 4.59 0.25
C THR A 93 1.95 3.74 1.52
N VAL A 94 0.96 4.04 2.38
CA VAL A 94 0.65 3.24 3.59
C VAL A 94 0.31 1.80 3.22
N ARG A 95 -0.58 1.59 2.24
CA ARG A 95 -0.95 0.27 1.73
C ARG A 95 0.23 -0.48 1.14
N ALA A 96 1.09 0.18 0.36
CA ALA A 96 2.27 -0.44 -0.24
C ALA A 96 3.25 -0.95 0.84
N LEU A 97 3.49 -0.15 1.88
CA LEU A 97 4.30 -0.56 3.03
C LEU A 97 3.70 -1.75 3.77
N TYR A 98 2.38 -1.71 4.04
CA TYR A 98 1.68 -2.83 4.65
C TYR A 98 1.78 -4.11 3.79
N HIS A 99 1.50 -4.03 2.49
CA HIS A 99 1.57 -5.17 1.58
C HIS A 99 2.96 -5.80 1.54
N HIS A 100 4.02 -4.98 1.49
CA HIS A 100 5.39 -5.46 1.53
C HIS A 100 5.68 -6.23 2.83
N SER A 101 5.31 -5.67 3.98
CA SER A 101 5.49 -6.33 5.29
C SER A 101 4.65 -7.59 5.44
N ALA A 102 3.40 -7.59 4.96
CA ALA A 102 2.50 -8.73 5.00
C ALA A 102 3.00 -9.89 4.11
N GLU A 103 3.54 -9.60 2.92
CA GLU A 103 4.14 -10.63 2.06
C GLU A 103 5.42 -11.20 2.68
N ARG A 104 6.26 -10.40 3.34
CA ARG A 104 7.41 -10.92 4.12
C ARG A 104 6.95 -11.87 5.24
N LEU A 105 5.94 -11.47 6.01
CA LEU A 105 5.36 -12.31 7.07
C LEU A 105 4.82 -13.64 6.50
N LYS A 106 4.10 -13.58 5.39
CA LYS A 106 3.54 -14.74 4.69
C LYS A 106 4.62 -15.65 4.12
N ALA A 107 5.70 -15.11 3.57
CA ALA A 107 6.84 -15.89 3.11
C ALA A 107 7.48 -16.66 4.27
N LYS A 108 7.70 -16.01 5.42
CA LYS A 108 8.21 -16.66 6.63
C LYS A 108 7.26 -17.73 7.16
N TYR A 109 5.95 -17.47 7.16
CA TYR A 109 4.94 -18.49 7.50
C TYR A 109 5.03 -19.71 6.60
N ARG A 110 5.18 -19.53 5.28
CA ARG A 110 5.33 -20.65 4.34
C ARG A 110 6.57 -21.49 4.65
N ILE A 111 7.70 -20.86 4.96
CA ILE A 111 8.93 -21.54 5.34
C ILE A 111 8.73 -22.36 6.63
N LYS A 112 8.23 -21.73 7.70
CA LYS A 112 7.97 -22.42 8.99
C LYS A 112 6.95 -23.57 8.84
N LYS A 113 5.90 -23.37 8.03
CA LYS A 113 4.89 -24.40 7.73
C LYS A 113 5.48 -25.58 6.94
N ALA A 114 6.36 -25.30 5.98
CA ALA A 114 7.04 -26.34 5.21
C ALA A 114 7.98 -27.17 6.10
N ALA A 115 8.79 -26.52 6.95
CA ALA A 115 9.65 -27.18 7.92
C ALA A 115 8.86 -28.11 8.87
N LEU A 116 7.73 -27.62 9.41
CA LEU A 116 6.83 -28.44 10.24
C LEU A 116 6.24 -29.64 9.50
N SER A 117 5.99 -29.52 8.20
CA SER A 117 5.40 -30.60 7.40
C SER A 117 6.44 -31.64 6.97
N GLN A 118 7.73 -31.31 7.02
CA GLN A 118 8.84 -32.21 6.73
C GLN A 118 9.35 -32.94 7.99
N ASN A 119 8.86 -32.58 9.18
CA ASN A 119 9.19 -33.28 10.43
C ASN A 119 8.38 -34.57 10.55
N HIS A 120 8.97 -35.69 10.14
CA HIS A 120 8.36 -37.03 10.18
C HIS A 120 8.47 -37.69 11.56
N GLU A 121 9.26 -37.11 12.46
CA GLU A 121 9.56 -37.66 13.79
C GLU A 121 8.51 -37.30 14.85
N LEU A 122 7.62 -36.35 14.56
CA LEU A 122 6.62 -35.87 15.53
C LEU A 122 5.30 -36.68 15.44
N PRO A 123 4.69 -37.03 16.59
CA PRO A 123 3.35 -37.58 16.62
C PRO A 123 2.33 -36.66 15.92
N ALA A 124 1.34 -37.25 15.25
CA ALA A 124 0.33 -36.49 14.48
C ALA A 124 -0.40 -35.43 15.32
N GLN A 125 -0.67 -35.72 16.61
CA GLN A 125 -1.32 -34.78 17.52
C GLN A 125 -0.45 -33.54 17.81
N ASP A 126 0.86 -33.72 17.96
CA ASP A 126 1.79 -32.62 18.22
C ASP A 126 2.03 -31.78 16.96
N LEU A 127 2.04 -32.40 15.78
CA LEU A 127 2.05 -31.70 14.49
C LEU A 127 0.82 -30.80 14.32
N ILE A 128 -0.37 -31.27 14.71
CA ILE A 128 -1.61 -30.48 14.66
C ILE A 128 -1.52 -29.30 15.63
N ARG A 129 -1.10 -29.53 16.89
CA ARG A 129 -0.93 -28.47 17.89
C ARG A 129 0.06 -27.40 17.43
N GLN A 130 1.21 -27.81 16.89
CA GLN A 130 2.22 -26.88 16.38
C GLN A 130 1.74 -26.10 15.16
N ARG A 131 0.94 -26.71 14.26
CA ARG A 131 0.31 -26.00 13.13
C ARG A 131 -0.70 -24.95 13.60
N ILE A 132 -1.53 -25.27 14.58
CA ILE A 132 -2.49 -24.33 15.16
C ILE A 132 -1.75 -23.17 15.83
N ALA A 133 -0.72 -23.46 16.63
CA ALA A 133 0.08 -22.43 17.29
C ALA A 133 0.80 -21.52 16.27
N LEU A 134 1.38 -22.10 15.20
CA LEU A 134 2.01 -21.32 14.14
C LEU A 134 0.99 -20.42 13.43
N TRP A 135 -0.20 -20.94 13.12
CA TRP A 135 -1.26 -20.15 12.51
C TRP A 135 -1.75 -19.04 13.44
N GLY A 136 -1.91 -19.31 14.74
CA GLY A 136 -2.28 -18.31 15.74
C GLY A 136 -1.26 -17.17 15.82
N LYS A 137 0.04 -17.49 15.89
CA LYS A 137 1.12 -16.47 15.86
C LYS A 137 1.09 -15.65 14.57
N PHE A 138 0.87 -16.30 13.43
CA PHE A 138 0.78 -15.62 12.13
C PHE A 138 -0.43 -14.70 12.04
N ALA A 139 -1.61 -15.17 12.47
CA ALA A 139 -2.84 -14.40 12.49
C ALA A 139 -2.70 -13.16 13.38
N HIS A 140 -2.14 -13.33 14.60
CA HIS A 140 -1.87 -12.25 15.53
C HIS A 140 -0.91 -11.19 14.97
N ALA A 141 0.21 -11.63 14.38
CA ALA A 141 1.17 -10.72 13.75
C ALA A 141 0.54 -9.96 12.57
N LYS A 142 -0.25 -10.64 11.74
CA LYS A 142 -0.97 -10.01 10.62
C LYS A 142 -2.00 -8.99 11.11
N GLU A 143 -2.72 -9.29 12.19
CA GLU A 143 -3.67 -8.38 12.80
C GLU A 143 -2.99 -7.12 13.34
N LYS A 144 -1.86 -7.26 14.04
CA LYS A 144 -1.02 -6.13 14.49
C LYS A 144 -0.59 -5.24 13.30
N LEU A 145 -0.10 -5.84 12.21
CA LEU A 145 0.28 -5.08 11.01
C LEU A 145 -0.91 -4.30 10.42
N LYS A 146 -2.10 -4.93 10.37
CA LYS A 146 -3.31 -4.29 9.86
C LYS A 146 -3.80 -3.17 10.78
N LYS A 147 -3.67 -3.33 12.09
CA LYS A 147 -4.02 -2.28 13.05
C LYS A 147 -3.16 -1.03 12.84
N LEU A 148 -1.83 -1.22 12.74
CA LEU A 148 -0.89 -0.14 12.44
C LEU A 148 -1.17 0.53 11.08
N GLU A 149 -1.57 -0.23 10.06
CA GLU A 149 -2.04 0.33 8.79
C GLU A 149 -3.24 1.26 8.99
N MET A 150 -4.27 0.83 9.73
CA MET A 150 -5.46 1.64 9.97
C MET A 150 -5.16 2.90 10.79
N GLU A 151 -4.35 2.79 11.84
CA GLU A 151 -3.93 3.93 12.67
C GLU A 151 -3.17 4.95 11.82
N THR A 152 -2.26 4.48 10.96
CA THR A 152 -1.49 5.35 10.06
C THR A 152 -2.40 6.01 9.02
N LEU A 153 -3.37 5.28 8.45
CA LEU A 153 -4.35 5.86 7.51
C LEU A 153 -5.21 6.94 8.16
N GLU A 154 -5.60 6.75 9.42
CA GLU A 154 -6.35 7.75 10.18
C GLU A 154 -5.51 9.00 10.44
N LEU A 155 -4.25 8.82 10.85
CA LEU A 155 -3.29 9.91 11.05
C LEU A 155 -3.07 10.71 9.75
N MET A 156 -2.88 10.03 8.62
CA MET A 156 -2.77 10.68 7.30
C MET A 156 -4.01 11.52 6.98
N LYS A 157 -5.20 11.01 7.27
CA LYS A 157 -6.46 11.73 7.05
C LYS A 157 -6.58 12.97 7.94
N GLN A 158 -6.10 12.91 9.18
CA GLN A 158 -6.08 14.05 10.09
C GLN A 158 -5.10 15.13 9.60
N ILE A 159 -3.88 14.74 9.22
CA ILE A 159 -2.88 15.65 8.64
C ILE A 159 -3.40 16.30 7.35
N SER A 160 -4.09 15.54 6.50
CA SER A 160 -4.68 16.06 5.26
C SER A 160 -5.70 17.17 5.52
N ARG A 161 -6.47 17.06 6.61
CA ARG A 161 -7.52 17.99 7.02
C ARG A 161 -7.05 19.17 7.87
N SER A 162 -5.78 19.19 8.31
CA SER A 162 -5.27 20.30 9.12
C SER A 162 -5.08 21.57 8.29
N ASP A 163 -5.00 22.72 8.94
CA ASP A 163 -4.77 24.01 8.28
C ASP A 163 -3.28 24.30 8.01
N LEU A 164 -2.44 23.27 8.08
CA LEU A 164 -0.99 23.38 7.84
C LEU A 164 -0.67 23.62 6.36
N GLU A 165 0.49 24.23 6.12
CA GLU A 165 1.02 24.38 4.77
C GLU A 165 1.33 23.01 4.14
N LEU A 166 1.25 22.92 2.81
CA LEU A 166 1.49 21.67 2.08
C LEU A 166 2.86 21.06 2.43
N LYS A 167 3.90 21.89 2.56
CA LYS A 167 5.26 21.44 2.88
C LYS A 167 5.34 20.82 4.28
N GLU A 168 4.56 21.32 5.23
CA GLU A 168 4.50 20.78 6.59
C GLU A 168 3.70 19.48 6.65
N LYS A 169 2.59 19.41 5.92
CA LYS A 169 1.84 18.15 5.75
C LYS A 169 2.70 17.05 5.16
N GLU A 170 3.49 17.35 4.13
CA GLU A 170 4.39 16.37 3.51
C GLU A 170 5.46 15.86 4.48
N LYS A 171 6.00 16.71 5.36
CA LYS A 171 6.90 16.27 6.44
C LYS A 171 6.20 15.33 7.41
N LEU A 172 4.99 15.68 7.85
CA LEU A 172 4.22 14.85 8.77
C LEU A 172 3.83 13.50 8.15
N TYR A 173 3.50 13.45 6.86
CA TYR A 173 3.28 12.19 6.15
C TYR A 173 4.53 11.32 6.14
N ASN A 174 5.71 11.89 5.85
CA ASN A 174 6.96 11.14 5.90
C ASN A 174 7.22 10.56 7.29
N LEU A 175 7.04 11.35 8.34
CA LEU A 175 7.23 10.90 9.73
C LEU A 175 6.26 9.75 10.08
N ALA A 176 4.99 9.87 9.71
CA ALA A 176 4.01 8.81 9.95
C ALA A 176 4.34 7.51 9.21
N LEU A 177 4.82 7.59 7.96
CA LEU A 177 5.26 6.40 7.21
C LEU A 177 6.50 5.74 7.83
N LEU A 178 7.39 6.54 8.40
CA LEU A 178 8.58 6.05 9.07
C LEU A 178 8.25 5.34 10.37
N GLU A 179 7.43 5.97 11.20
CA GLU A 179 6.95 5.39 12.45
C GLU A 179 6.22 4.06 12.18
N MET A 180 5.40 3.99 11.13
CA MET A 180 4.76 2.75 10.68
C MET A 180 5.80 1.68 10.28
N LYS A 181 6.81 2.05 9.49
CA LYS A 181 7.89 1.15 9.05
C LYS A 181 8.70 0.63 10.23
N GLU A 182 9.04 1.50 11.18
CA GLU A 182 9.75 1.13 12.40
C GLU A 182 8.90 0.22 13.29
N SER A 183 7.61 0.51 13.43
CA SER A 183 6.65 -0.30 14.20
C SER A 183 6.39 -1.68 13.59
N PHE A 184 6.60 -1.86 12.29
CA PHE A 184 6.52 -3.16 11.63
C PHE A 184 7.71 -4.07 11.95
N LEU A 185 8.91 -3.52 12.16
CA LEU A 185 10.11 -4.30 12.45
C LEU A 185 9.97 -5.20 13.71
N PRO A 186 9.51 -4.72 14.88
CA PRO A 186 9.36 -5.57 16.05
C PRO A 186 8.30 -6.66 15.85
N VAL A 187 7.20 -6.36 15.14
CA VAL A 187 6.15 -7.36 14.84
C VAL A 187 6.71 -8.49 13.95
N LEU A 188 7.52 -8.14 12.96
CA LEU A 188 8.19 -9.13 12.11
C LEU A 188 9.22 -9.92 12.90
N LYS A 189 10.03 -9.27 13.74
CA LYS A 189 11.03 -9.94 14.60
C LYS A 189 10.40 -10.89 15.62
N GLU A 190 9.29 -10.49 16.26
CA GLU A 190 8.52 -11.33 17.19
C GLU A 190 8.02 -12.61 16.51
N TYR A 191 7.64 -12.52 15.23
CA TYR A 191 7.24 -13.68 14.44
C TYR A 191 8.41 -14.52 13.91
N GLU A 192 9.58 -13.90 13.69
CA GLU A 192 10.79 -14.57 13.21
C GLU A 192 11.47 -15.40 14.30
N GLY A 193 11.42 -14.97 15.56
CA GLY A 193 11.79 -15.76 16.74
C GLY A 193 11.01 -17.06 16.91
#